data_AF-A0A024HQ58-F1
#
_entry.id   AF-A0A024HQ58-F1
#
_cell.length_a   1.000
_cell.length_b   1.000
_cell.length_c   1.000
_cell.angle_alpha   90.00
_cell.angle_beta   90.00
_cell.angle_gamma   90.00
#
_symmetry.space_group_name_H-M   'P 1'
#
loop_
_entity.id
_entity.type
_entity.pdbx_description
1 polymer ?
#
loop_
_entity_poly.entity_id
_entity_poly.type
_entity_poly.pdbx_seq_one_letter_code
_entity_poly.pdbx_strand_id
1 'polypeptide(L)'
;MLRWLFPLLVLLLAGCAGHPSSEAPPAEVAPPRAPAVSLPADAQNCLSHTECTLKTSRTLLFVFDYAAAGGALVQSEGRLLTTPEKAPRNGWPALRIQLADPDGGRFDFQSECRQKRCHISDARLLACYRDYLDGKACRLR
;
A
#
# COMPACT_ATOMS: atom_id res chain seq x y z
N MET A 1 1.73 -4.43 54.52
CA MET A 1 3.07 -4.71 53.95
C MET A 1 3.03 -4.60 52.42
N LEU A 2 2.66 -3.43 51.90
CA LEU A 2 2.47 -3.21 50.45
C LEU A 2 2.85 -1.76 50.12
N ARG A 3 4.08 -1.37 50.44
CA ARG A 3 4.57 0.01 50.29
C ARG A 3 6.01 0.10 49.75
N TRP A 4 6.53 -1.01 49.23
CA TRP A 4 7.93 -1.15 48.80
C TRP A 4 8.09 -1.73 47.38
N LEU A 5 7.02 -1.83 46.60
CA LEU A 5 7.07 -2.33 45.21
C LEU A 5 7.20 -1.21 44.17
N PHE A 6 7.07 0.06 44.58
CA PHE A 6 7.13 1.20 43.66
C PHE A 6 8.54 1.63 43.20
N PRO A 7 9.64 1.49 43.97
CA PRO A 7 10.94 1.98 43.51
C PRO A 7 11.60 1.02 42.51
N LEU A 8 11.18 -0.25 42.46
CA LEU A 8 11.75 -1.25 41.56
C LEU A 8 11.35 -1.03 40.10
N LEU A 9 10.16 -0.47 39.85
CA LEU A 9 9.65 -0.24 38.50
C LEU A 9 10.37 0.93 37.77
N VAL A 10 10.85 1.92 38.52
CA VAL A 10 11.50 3.12 37.96
C VAL A 10 12.96 2.82 37.56
N LEU A 11 13.63 1.89 38.24
CA LEU A 11 15.00 1.47 37.92
C LEU A 11 15.10 0.64 36.63
N LEU A 12 14.01 -0.02 36.20
CA LEU A 12 13.97 -0.80 34.96
C LEU A 12 13.79 0.06 33.69
N LEU A 13 13.39 1.33 33.82
CA LEU A 13 13.13 2.22 32.69
C LEU A 13 14.32 3.12 32.32
N ALA A 14 15.42 3.09 33.08
CA ALA A 14 16.61 3.91 32.84
C ALA A 14 17.74 3.19 32.06
N GLY A 15 17.52 1.95 31.62
CA GLY A 15 18.57 1.08 31.06
C GLY A 15 18.83 1.15 29.54
N CYS A 16 18.02 1.87 28.75
CA CYS A 16 18.12 1.83 27.28
C CYS A 16 18.67 3.11 26.63
N ALA A 17 19.33 3.99 27.39
CA ALA A 17 19.92 5.23 26.85
C ALA A 17 21.46 5.24 26.82
N GLY A 18 22.12 4.15 27.22
CA GLY A 18 23.58 4.06 27.32
C GLY A 18 24.17 2.97 26.45
N HIS A 19 24.24 3.21 25.13
CA HIS A 19 25.23 2.53 24.29
C HIS A 19 26.15 3.61 23.70
N PRO A 20 27.41 3.70 24.13
CA PRO A 20 28.39 4.54 23.45
C PRO A 20 28.68 3.93 22.08
N SER A 21 28.11 4.51 21.03
CA SER A 21 28.50 4.25 19.65
C SER A 21 29.91 4.79 19.42
N SER A 22 30.91 3.94 19.58
CA SER A 22 32.26 4.19 19.09
C SER A 22 32.82 2.90 18.50
N GLU A 23 32.25 2.52 17.35
CA GLU A 23 32.88 1.57 16.44
C GLU A 23 32.74 2.16 15.04
N ALA A 24 33.86 2.23 14.32
CA ALA A 24 33.92 2.75 12.96
C ALA A 24 32.84 2.09 12.10
N PRO A 25 32.20 2.81 11.15
CA PRO A 25 31.12 2.23 10.37
C PRO A 25 31.65 1.00 9.62
N PRO A 26 31.14 -0.22 9.90
CA PRO A 26 31.43 -1.35 9.05
C PRO A 26 30.90 -1.00 7.66
N ALA A 27 31.71 -1.27 6.64
CA ALA A 27 31.33 -1.07 5.25
C ALA A 27 29.90 -1.60 5.05
N GLU A 28 29.01 -0.70 4.63
CA GLU A 28 27.60 -0.96 4.47
C GLU A 28 27.42 -2.07 3.44
N VAL A 29 27.36 -3.32 3.91
CA VAL A 29 26.96 -4.45 3.08
C VAL A 29 25.51 -4.18 2.77
N ALA A 30 25.27 -3.62 1.58
CA ALA A 30 23.93 -3.39 1.07
C ALA A 30 23.11 -4.66 1.35
N PRO A 31 21.96 -4.56 2.06
CA PRO A 31 21.13 -5.71 2.32
C PRO A 31 20.87 -6.39 0.98
N PRO A 32 20.96 -7.73 0.89
CA PRO A 32 20.71 -8.43 -0.36
C PRO A 32 19.39 -7.92 -0.91
N ARG A 33 19.48 -7.20 -2.04
CA ARG A 33 18.34 -6.60 -2.71
C ARG A 33 17.38 -7.76 -2.92
N ALA A 34 16.24 -7.75 -2.22
CA ALA A 34 15.25 -8.80 -2.33
C ALA A 34 15.06 -9.08 -3.83
N PRO A 35 15.10 -10.35 -4.26
CA PRO A 35 15.11 -10.67 -5.68
C PRO A 35 13.97 -9.89 -6.33
N ALA A 36 14.31 -9.11 -7.35
CA ALA A 36 13.30 -8.42 -8.14
C ALA A 36 12.41 -9.53 -8.70
N VAL A 37 11.26 -9.72 -8.08
CA VAL A 37 10.27 -10.68 -8.56
C VAL A 37 9.92 -10.16 -9.95
N SER A 38 10.39 -10.84 -10.98
CA SER A 38 10.03 -10.56 -12.36
C SER A 38 8.57 -10.94 -12.50
N LEU A 39 7.68 -9.97 -12.25
CA LEU A 39 6.26 -10.14 -12.42
C LEU A 39 6.00 -10.43 -13.91
N PRO A 40 5.00 -11.27 -14.25
CA PRO A 40 4.67 -11.59 -15.63
C PRO A 40 4.38 -10.32 -16.44
N ALA A 41 4.51 -10.40 -17.77
CA ALA A 41 4.41 -9.29 -18.74
C ALA A 41 3.10 -8.46 -18.68
N ASP A 42 2.14 -8.84 -17.84
CA ASP A 42 0.94 -8.09 -17.52
C ASP A 42 0.88 -7.83 -16.01
N ALA A 43 1.06 -6.55 -15.64
CA ALA A 43 1.09 -6.06 -14.27
C ALA A 43 -0.14 -6.49 -13.45
N GLN A 44 -1.28 -6.78 -14.08
CA GLN A 44 -2.51 -7.18 -13.38
C GLN A 44 -2.59 -8.68 -13.08
N ASN A 45 -1.67 -9.52 -13.54
CA ASN A 45 -1.64 -10.94 -13.18
C ASN A 45 -0.65 -11.21 -12.05
N CYS A 46 -0.93 -12.26 -11.27
CA CYS A 46 0.01 -12.89 -10.35
C CYS A 46 -0.10 -14.41 -10.46
N LEU A 47 1.01 -15.11 -10.24
CA LEU A 47 1.13 -16.56 -10.45
C LEU A 47 1.40 -17.35 -9.17
N SER A 48 1.69 -16.67 -8.05
CA SER A 48 2.00 -17.32 -6.78
C SER A 48 1.42 -16.57 -5.60
N HIS A 49 1.24 -17.28 -4.49
CA HIS A 49 0.76 -16.72 -3.23
C HIS A 49 1.52 -15.47 -2.79
N THR A 50 2.85 -15.54 -2.81
CA THR A 50 3.71 -14.42 -2.45
C THR A 50 3.51 -13.22 -3.37
N GLU A 51 3.41 -13.46 -4.67
CA GLU A 51 3.21 -12.40 -5.66
C GLU A 51 1.84 -11.73 -5.50
N CYS A 52 0.78 -12.51 -5.36
CA CYS A 52 -0.58 -11.99 -5.19
C CYS A 52 -0.73 -11.23 -3.87
N THR A 53 -0.07 -11.69 -2.79
CA THR A 53 -0.03 -10.97 -1.51
C THR A 53 0.68 -9.62 -1.64
N LEU A 54 1.84 -9.59 -2.33
CA LEU A 54 2.59 -8.37 -2.58
C LEU A 54 1.78 -7.37 -3.43
N LYS A 55 1.16 -7.83 -4.52
CA LYS A 55 0.32 -6.99 -5.38
C LYS A 55 -0.93 -6.51 -4.65
N THR A 56 -1.55 -7.33 -3.81
CA THR A 56 -2.66 -6.89 -2.94
C THR A 56 -2.22 -5.75 -2.02
N SER A 57 -1.06 -5.89 -1.37
CA SER A 57 -0.51 -4.83 -0.52
C SER A 57 -0.28 -3.52 -1.30
N ARG A 58 0.22 -3.62 -2.53
CA ARG A 58 0.40 -2.48 -3.45
C ARG A 58 -0.91 -1.86 -3.91
N THR A 59 -1.94 -2.67 -4.17
CA THR A 59 -3.30 -2.18 -4.44
C THR A 59 -3.85 -1.40 -3.26
N LEU A 60 -3.61 -1.85 -2.02
CA LEU A 60 -4.02 -1.14 -0.82
C LEU A 60 -3.30 0.22 -0.68
N LEU A 61 -2.00 0.26 -0.95
CA LEU A 61 -1.25 1.54 -0.98
C LEU A 61 -1.81 2.49 -2.05
N PHE A 62 -2.07 1.99 -3.26
CA PHE A 62 -2.68 2.77 -4.33
C PHE A 62 -4.00 3.41 -3.90
N VAL A 63 -4.91 2.68 -3.23
CA VAL A 63 -6.20 3.26 -2.82
C VAL A 63 -6.06 4.30 -1.71
N PHE A 64 -5.05 4.19 -0.84
CA PHE A 64 -4.74 5.23 0.15
C PHE A 64 -4.16 6.49 -0.51
N ASP A 65 -3.20 6.32 -1.42
CA ASP A 65 -2.62 7.45 -2.16
C ASP A 65 -3.64 8.12 -3.09
N TYR A 66 -4.56 7.33 -3.64
CA TYR A 66 -5.73 7.83 -4.37
C TYR A 66 -6.63 8.72 -3.49
N ALA A 67 -6.96 8.25 -2.29
CA ALA A 67 -7.74 9.04 -1.35
C ALA A 67 -7.00 10.31 -0.89
N ALA A 68 -5.70 10.21 -0.63
CA ALA A 68 -4.85 11.33 -0.23
C ALA A 68 -4.73 12.40 -1.33
N ALA A 69 -4.78 12.01 -2.61
CA ALA A 69 -4.81 12.94 -3.74
C ALA A 69 -6.15 13.69 -3.88
N GLY A 70 -7.20 13.22 -3.20
CA GLY A 70 -8.53 13.81 -3.22
C GLY A 70 -9.60 12.84 -3.70
N GLY A 71 -9.26 11.62 -4.12
CA GLY A 71 -10.24 10.58 -4.42
C GLY A 71 -11.08 10.17 -3.22
N ALA A 72 -12.18 9.48 -3.46
CA ALA A 72 -12.95 8.88 -2.38
C ALA A 72 -12.23 7.64 -1.85
N LEU A 73 -12.18 7.49 -0.51
CA LEU A 73 -11.76 6.24 0.11
C LEU A 73 -12.74 5.13 -0.26
N VAL A 74 -12.21 3.98 -0.68
CA VAL A 74 -13.01 2.81 -1.07
C VAL A 74 -13.51 2.05 0.16
N GLN A 75 -14.66 1.39 0.03
CA GLN A 75 -15.13 0.36 0.95
C GLN A 75 -14.63 -1.01 0.50
N SER A 76 -14.48 -1.93 1.43
CA SER A 76 -14.07 -3.31 1.17
C SER A 76 -15.23 -4.26 1.46
N GLU A 77 -15.56 -5.10 0.48
CA GLU A 77 -16.52 -6.18 0.58
C GLU A 77 -15.82 -7.48 0.18
N GLY A 78 -15.16 -8.11 1.16
CA GLY A 78 -14.27 -9.25 0.91
C GLY A 78 -13.09 -8.84 0.02
N ARG A 79 -13.10 -9.32 -1.23
CA ARG A 79 -12.00 -9.11 -2.19
C ARG A 79 -12.29 -7.98 -3.19
N LEU A 80 -13.42 -7.30 -3.01
CA LEU A 80 -13.87 -6.22 -3.86
C LEU A 80 -13.68 -4.89 -3.12
N LEU A 81 -13.05 -3.93 -3.79
CA LEU A 81 -12.89 -2.55 -3.33
C LEU A 81 -13.71 -1.62 -4.22
N THR A 82 -14.60 -0.81 -3.65
CA THR A 82 -15.50 0.06 -4.41
C THR A 82 -15.58 1.45 -3.80
N THR A 83 -15.71 2.48 -4.65
CA THR A 83 -16.11 3.81 -4.16
C THR A 83 -17.55 3.74 -3.64
N PRO A 84 -17.82 4.18 -2.38
CA PRO A 84 -19.18 4.21 -1.84
C PRO A 84 -20.15 4.99 -2.73
N GLU A 85 -21.40 4.53 -2.83
CA GLU A 85 -22.42 5.20 -3.68
C GLU A 85 -22.66 6.66 -3.27
N LYS A 86 -22.58 6.93 -1.97
CA LYS A 86 -22.78 8.25 -1.37
C LYS A 86 -21.50 9.08 -1.29
N ALA A 87 -20.40 8.63 -1.89
CA ALA A 87 -19.16 9.37 -1.89
C ALA A 87 -19.33 10.73 -2.61
N PRO A 88 -18.71 11.82 -2.08
CA PRO A 88 -18.78 13.12 -2.73
C PRO A 88 -18.28 13.07 -4.17
N ARG A 89 -19.02 13.73 -5.06
CA ARG A 89 -18.61 13.94 -6.45
C ARG A 89 -17.65 15.13 -6.50
N ASN A 90 -16.37 14.89 -6.23
CA ASN A 90 -15.33 15.92 -6.15
C ASN A 90 -14.35 15.92 -7.35
N GLY A 91 -14.81 15.48 -8.53
CA GLY A 91 -13.99 15.47 -9.75
C GLY A 91 -13.05 14.26 -9.86
N TRP A 92 -13.02 13.36 -8.89
CA TRP A 92 -12.24 12.13 -8.97
C TRP A 92 -13.10 10.97 -9.50
N PRO A 93 -12.54 10.06 -10.34
CA PRO A 93 -13.26 8.87 -10.78
C PRO A 93 -13.76 7.98 -9.63
N ALA A 94 -14.88 7.29 -9.81
CA ALA A 94 -15.24 6.20 -8.93
C ALA A 94 -14.40 4.97 -9.27
N LEU A 95 -13.97 4.24 -8.25
CA LEU A 95 -13.16 3.03 -8.39
C LEU A 95 -14.00 1.77 -8.15
N ARG A 96 -13.66 0.72 -8.89
CA ARG A 96 -14.02 -0.67 -8.62
C ARG A 96 -12.81 -1.55 -8.91
N ILE A 97 -12.28 -2.20 -7.88
CA ILE A 97 -11.09 -3.05 -7.99
C ILE A 97 -11.40 -4.43 -7.41
N GLN A 98 -11.25 -5.47 -8.22
CA GLN A 98 -11.32 -6.86 -7.77
C GLN A 98 -9.90 -7.36 -7.50
N LEU A 99 -9.61 -7.79 -6.28
CA LEU A 99 -8.33 -8.38 -5.92
C LEU A 99 -8.21 -9.79 -6.52
N ALA A 100 -7.01 -10.18 -6.99
CA ALA A 100 -6.73 -11.51 -7.58
C ALA A 100 -6.59 -12.60 -6.52
N ASP A 101 -7.11 -13.82 -6.75
CA ASP A 101 -7.05 -14.91 -5.76
C ASP A 101 -5.67 -15.12 -5.16
N PRO A 102 -5.59 -15.49 -3.86
CA PRO A 102 -4.31 -15.63 -3.18
C PRO A 102 -3.38 -16.55 -3.97
N ASP A 103 -3.87 -17.66 -4.52
CA ASP A 103 -3.04 -18.66 -5.18
C ASP A 103 -2.76 -18.37 -6.67
N GLY A 104 -3.20 -17.22 -7.19
CA GLY A 104 -3.00 -16.82 -8.59
C GLY A 104 -4.26 -16.26 -9.22
N GLY A 105 -4.08 -15.38 -10.20
CA GLY A 105 -5.19 -14.81 -10.95
C GLY A 105 -4.92 -13.40 -11.45
N ARG A 106 -6.01 -12.65 -11.67
CA ARG A 106 -5.98 -11.30 -12.23
C ARG A 106 -6.67 -10.30 -11.31
N PHE A 107 -6.04 -9.15 -11.12
CA PHE A 107 -6.67 -7.98 -10.52
C PHE A 107 -7.52 -7.27 -11.58
N ASP A 108 -8.82 -7.10 -11.36
CA ASP A 108 -9.66 -6.26 -12.21
C ASP A 108 -9.63 -4.82 -11.70
N PHE A 109 -9.51 -3.86 -12.62
CA PHE A 109 -9.53 -2.44 -12.32
C PHE A 109 -10.48 -1.74 -13.26
N GLN A 110 -11.44 -1.04 -12.68
CA GLN A 110 -12.38 -0.20 -13.39
C GLN A 110 -12.42 1.16 -12.70
N SER A 111 -12.46 2.21 -13.50
CA SER A 111 -12.74 3.56 -13.04
C SER A 111 -13.81 4.20 -13.91
N GLU A 112 -14.60 5.07 -13.30
CA GLU A 112 -15.69 5.77 -13.96
C GLU A 112 -15.71 7.25 -13.58
N CYS A 113 -15.52 8.13 -14.56
CA CYS A 113 -15.74 9.56 -14.35
C CYS A 113 -17.25 9.88 -14.30
N ARG A 114 -17.78 10.09 -13.10
CA ARG A 114 -19.22 10.39 -12.87
C ARG A 114 -19.61 11.88 -13.07
N GLN A 115 -18.78 12.64 -13.79
CA GLN A 115 -18.93 14.07 -14.02
C GLN A 115 -18.49 14.45 -15.45
N LYS A 116 -18.73 15.70 -15.85
CA LYS A 116 -18.29 16.22 -17.16
C LYS A 116 -16.78 16.24 -17.35
N ARG A 117 -16.00 16.46 -16.27
CA ARG A 117 -14.54 16.47 -16.28
C ARG A 117 -14.04 15.87 -14.97
N CYS A 118 -13.09 14.95 -15.05
CA CYS A 118 -12.38 14.43 -13.89
C CYS A 118 -10.95 14.97 -13.84
N HIS A 119 -10.36 15.00 -12.64
CA HIS A 119 -8.97 15.39 -12.40
C HIS A 119 -7.97 14.49 -13.12
N ILE A 120 -8.34 13.23 -13.32
CA ILE A 120 -7.53 12.22 -13.99
C ILE A 120 -8.43 11.40 -14.91
N SER A 121 -7.92 11.03 -16.09
CA SER A 121 -8.64 10.16 -17.02
C SER A 121 -8.56 8.70 -16.57
N ASP A 122 -9.56 7.89 -16.96
CA ASP A 122 -9.60 6.46 -16.62
C ASP A 122 -8.36 5.72 -17.12
N ALA A 123 -7.91 6.02 -18.34
CA ALA A 123 -6.70 5.43 -18.92
C ALA A 123 -5.43 5.79 -18.12
N ARG A 124 -5.29 7.04 -17.67
CA ARG A 124 -4.14 7.47 -16.86
C ARG A 124 -4.18 6.84 -15.48
N LEU A 125 -5.36 6.69 -14.90
CA LEU A 125 -5.54 6.08 -13.59
C LEU A 125 -5.24 4.57 -13.63
N LEU A 126 -5.69 3.86 -14.67
CA LEU A 126 -5.31 2.46 -14.91
C LEU A 126 -3.80 2.30 -15.11
N ALA A 127 -3.15 3.20 -15.85
CA ALA A 127 -1.70 3.18 -16.01
C ALA A 127 -0.99 3.35 -14.64
N CYS A 128 -1.43 4.32 -13.83
CA CYS A 128 -0.91 4.46 -12.47
C CYS A 128 -1.14 3.21 -11.62
N TYR A 129 -2.32 2.61 -11.68
CA TYR A 129 -2.60 1.39 -10.93
C TYR A 129 -1.62 0.27 -11.30
N ARG A 130 -1.35 0.07 -12.59
CA ARG A 130 -0.36 -0.90 -13.08
C ARG A 130 1.06 -0.60 -12.61
N ASP A 131 1.45 0.67 -12.58
CA ASP A 131 2.74 1.08 -12.01
C ASP A 131 2.86 0.68 -10.54
N TYR A 132 1.80 0.87 -9.74
CA TYR A 132 1.79 0.41 -8.34
C TYR A 132 1.93 -1.11 -8.23
N LEU A 133 1.22 -1.89 -9.06
CA LEU A 133 1.35 -3.35 -9.07
C LEU A 133 2.78 -3.80 -9.38
N ASP A 134 3.49 -3.07 -10.25
CA ASP A 134 4.90 -3.28 -10.57
C ASP A 134 5.88 -2.77 -9.50
N GLY A 135 5.38 -2.05 -8.47
CA GLY A 135 6.21 -1.43 -7.45
C GLY A 135 6.92 -0.14 -7.92
N LYS A 136 6.38 0.51 -8.95
CA LYS A 136 6.83 1.80 -9.46
C LYS A 136 6.00 2.92 -8.86
N ALA A 137 6.59 4.11 -8.76
CA ALA A 137 5.87 5.30 -8.34
C ALA A 137 4.98 5.82 -9.48
N CYS A 138 3.74 6.23 -9.16
CA CYS A 138 2.91 7.02 -10.06
C CYS A 138 2.40 8.29 -9.38
N ARG A 139 2.37 9.40 -10.12
CA ARG A 139 1.80 10.67 -9.66
C ARG A 139 0.34 10.77 -10.08
N LEU A 140 -0.53 10.90 -9.08
CA LEU A 140 -1.96 11.16 -9.19
C LEU A 140 -2.23 12.68 -9.25
N ARG A 141 -1.68 13.35 -10.25
CA ARG A 141 -1.84 14.80 -10.48
C ARG A 141 -1.93 15.08 -11.97
#